data_AF-A0A6N9R2B7-F1
#
_entry.id   AF-A0A6N9R2B7-F1
#
_cell.length_a   1.000
_cell.length_b   1.000
_cell.length_c   1.000
_cell.angle_alpha   90.00
_cell.angle_beta   90.00
_cell.angle_gamma   90.00
#
_symmetry.space_group_name_H-M   'P 1'
#
loop_
_entity.id
_entity.type
_entity.pdbx_description
1 polymer ?
#
loop_
_entity_poly.entity_id
_entity_poly.type
_entity_poly.pdbx_seq_one_letter_code
_entity_poly.pdbx_strand_id
1 'polypeptide(L)'
;MATSCWVKAAAQAAELHEALAKAQDDHLPYLTLDGTSIPTDRVAERTEAGNHAWYSGKHKRFGNSVPVIADPTGFPLWTSPVEPGSTHDITAARAHCSGALYPVAAKGLPTLADMGYQGAGIGVHIPFKSSRLGADNRPYVKQKGRIPVSPSFMVE
;
A
#
# COMPACT_ATOMS: atom_id res chain seq x y z
N MET A 1 4.47 -21.11 -13.13
CA MET A 1 4.52 -20.02 -14.12
C MET A 1 3.73 -18.82 -13.58
N ALA A 2 4.37 -17.95 -12.79
CA ALA A 2 3.75 -16.72 -12.27
C ALA A 2 4.83 -15.67 -11.90
N THR A 3 5.82 -15.48 -12.77
CA THR A 3 6.96 -14.59 -12.50
C THR A 3 7.15 -13.49 -13.55
N SER A 4 6.31 -13.40 -14.59
CA SER A 4 6.54 -12.47 -15.71
C SER A 4 5.84 -11.11 -15.60
N CYS A 5 4.84 -10.93 -14.72
CA CYS A 5 4.18 -9.64 -14.56
C CYS A 5 4.95 -8.67 -13.65
N TRP A 6 5.60 -9.18 -12.60
CA TRP A 6 6.32 -8.36 -11.61
C TRP A 6 7.59 -7.70 -12.15
N VAL A 7 8.32 -8.40 -13.04
CA VAL A 7 9.59 -7.87 -13.60
C VAL A 7 9.36 -6.72 -14.58
N LYS A 8 8.21 -6.66 -15.26
CA LYS A 8 7.90 -5.53 -16.16
C LYS A 8 7.50 -4.25 -15.41
N ALA A 9 6.94 -4.37 -14.20
CA ALA A 9 6.45 -3.24 -13.42
C ALA A 9 7.56 -2.31 -12.90
N ALA A 10 8.67 -2.88 -12.43
CA ALA A 10 9.74 -2.10 -11.79
C ALA A 10 10.56 -1.23 -12.78
N ALA A 11 10.57 -1.59 -14.07
CA ALA A 11 11.39 -0.90 -15.07
C ALA A 11 10.76 0.41 -15.60
N GLN A 12 9.51 0.71 -15.22
CA GLN A 12 8.70 1.74 -15.89
C GLN A 12 7.75 2.49 -14.97
N ALA A 13 8.07 2.57 -13.66
CA ALA A 13 7.34 3.46 -12.76
C ALA A 13 7.60 4.92 -13.20
N ALA A 14 6.53 5.63 -13.55
CA ALA A 14 6.61 7.07 -13.80
C ALA A 14 6.94 7.80 -12.49
N GLU A 15 7.41 9.05 -12.57
CA GLU A 15 7.55 9.86 -11.36
C GLU A 15 6.19 9.95 -10.64
N LEU A 16 6.20 9.86 -9.30
CA LEU A 16 4.98 9.71 -8.51
C LEU A 16 3.90 10.75 -8.88
N HIS A 17 4.30 12.01 -9.02
CA HIS A 17 3.38 13.10 -9.33
C HIS A 17 2.77 12.98 -10.74
N GLU A 18 3.53 12.48 -11.71
CA GLU A 18 3.06 12.26 -13.08
C GLU A 18 2.08 11.08 -13.12
N ALA A 19 2.39 9.99 -12.42
CA ALA A 19 1.50 8.84 -12.29
C ALA A 19 0.16 9.24 -11.67
N LEU A 20 0.19 10.07 -10.62
CA LEU A 20 -1.00 10.55 -9.94
C LEU A 20 -1.79 11.59 -10.76
N ALA A 21 -1.12 12.43 -11.55
CA ALA A 21 -1.78 13.34 -12.48
C ALA A 21 -2.52 12.56 -13.56
N LYS A 22 -1.84 11.59 -14.18
CA LYS A 22 -2.46 10.71 -15.18
C LYS A 22 -3.64 9.91 -14.62
N ALA A 23 -3.53 9.40 -13.39
CA ALA A 23 -4.64 8.71 -12.73
C ALA A 23 -5.88 9.62 -12.54
N GLN A 24 -5.69 10.92 -12.28
CA GLN A 24 -6.79 11.89 -12.23
C GLN A 24 -7.38 12.16 -13.62
N ASP A 25 -6.52 12.34 -14.62
CA ASP A 25 -6.94 12.59 -16.01
C ASP A 25 -7.71 11.41 -16.61
N ASP A 26 -7.31 10.18 -16.25
CA ASP A 26 -7.98 8.94 -16.64
C ASP A 26 -9.25 8.69 -15.80
N HIS A 27 -9.59 9.58 -14.87
CA HIS A 27 -10.76 9.50 -13.99
C HIS A 27 -10.87 8.17 -13.24
N LEU A 28 -9.74 7.68 -12.71
CA LEU A 28 -9.76 6.47 -11.89
C LEU A 28 -10.67 6.66 -10.66
N PRO A 29 -11.43 5.64 -10.24
CA PRO A 29 -12.33 5.76 -9.09
C PRO A 29 -11.59 5.76 -7.75
N TYR A 30 -10.44 5.09 -7.68
CA TYR A 30 -9.58 5.03 -6.50
C TYR A 30 -8.19 4.52 -6.89
N LEU A 31 -7.22 4.72 -6.01
CA LEU A 31 -5.90 4.10 -6.05
C LEU A 31 -5.79 3.02 -4.97
N THR A 32 -4.83 2.11 -5.10
CA THR A 32 -4.48 1.17 -4.03
C THR A 32 -3.05 1.41 -3.57
N LEU A 33 -2.82 1.37 -2.26
CA LEU A 33 -1.51 1.45 -1.63
C LEU A 33 -1.23 0.15 -0.88
N ASP A 34 -0.18 -0.55 -1.29
CA ASP A 34 0.23 -1.81 -0.67
C ASP A 34 1.74 -1.83 -0.36
N GLY A 35 2.10 -2.53 0.72
CA GLY A 35 3.49 -2.76 1.11
C GLY A 35 3.95 -4.12 0.60
N THR A 36 4.72 -4.15 -0.49
CA THR A 36 5.22 -5.41 -1.05
C THR A 36 6.53 -5.80 -0.40
N SER A 37 6.56 -6.92 0.32
CA SER A 37 7.78 -7.45 0.92
C SER A 37 8.49 -8.46 0.01
N ILE A 38 9.73 -8.15 -0.39
CA ILE A 38 10.56 -9.05 -1.18
C ILE A 38 11.53 -9.77 -0.22
N PRO A 39 11.52 -11.11 -0.17
CA PRO A 39 12.47 -11.87 0.64
C PRO A 39 13.91 -11.60 0.22
N THR A 40 14.83 -11.54 1.18
CA THR A 40 16.27 -11.41 0.92
C THR A 40 17.02 -12.22 1.97
N ASP A 41 18.10 -12.91 1.59
CA ASP A 41 18.76 -13.92 2.41
C ASP A 41 20.13 -13.50 2.98
N ARG A 42 20.65 -12.30 2.65
CA ARG A 42 22.06 -11.94 2.93
C ARG A 42 22.35 -10.54 3.46
N VAL A 43 21.37 -9.80 3.99
CA VAL A 43 21.63 -8.46 4.54
C VAL A 43 21.69 -8.50 6.07
N ALA A 44 22.89 -8.32 6.62
CA ALA A 44 23.19 -8.45 8.06
C ALA A 44 23.32 -7.11 8.80
N GLU A 45 22.86 -6.01 8.20
CA GLU A 45 22.89 -4.68 8.81
C GLU A 45 22.04 -4.64 10.10
N ARG A 46 22.58 -3.96 11.12
CA ARG A 46 21.93 -3.80 12.43
C ARG A 46 21.58 -2.33 12.66
N THR A 47 20.44 -2.10 13.31
CA THR A 47 20.05 -0.78 13.82
C THR A 47 20.88 -0.41 15.05
N GLU A 48 20.83 0.86 15.47
CA GLU A 48 21.47 1.34 16.70
C GLU A 48 21.03 0.56 17.95
N ALA A 49 19.78 0.09 17.94
CA ALA A 49 19.21 -0.75 19.01
C ALA A 49 19.69 -2.23 18.95
N GLY A 50 20.54 -2.60 18.00
CA GLY A 50 21.12 -3.93 17.85
C GLY A 50 20.24 -4.94 17.09
N ASN A 51 19.05 -4.56 16.64
CA ASN A 51 18.15 -5.41 15.87
C ASN A 51 18.56 -5.48 14.39
N HIS A 52 18.22 -6.56 13.69
CA HIS A 52 18.47 -6.66 12.25
C HIS A 52 17.52 -5.72 11.48
N ALA A 53 18.09 -4.72 10.79
CA ALA A 53 17.30 -3.71 10.05
C ALA A 53 16.43 -4.34 8.94
N TRP A 54 16.92 -5.43 8.35
CA TRP A 54 16.26 -6.12 7.24
C TRP A 54 15.41 -7.30 7.69
N TYR A 55 15.26 -7.53 9.00
CA TYR A 55 14.40 -8.58 9.51
C TYR A 55 12.98 -8.05 9.72
N SER A 56 12.01 -8.61 8.99
CA SER A 56 10.60 -8.29 9.16
C SER A 56 10.01 -9.11 10.30
N GLY A 57 9.67 -8.46 11.41
CA GLY A 57 8.96 -9.11 12.52
C GLY A 57 7.58 -9.66 12.10
N LYS A 58 6.87 -8.95 11.21
CA LYS A 58 5.57 -9.34 10.64
C LYS A 58 5.65 -10.66 9.88
N HIS A 59 6.69 -10.82 9.07
CA HIS A 59 6.85 -11.99 8.18
C HIS A 59 7.83 -13.04 8.73
N LYS A 60 8.47 -12.78 9.88
CA LYS A 60 9.49 -13.61 10.52
C LYS A 60 10.61 -14.05 9.57
N ARG A 61 10.97 -13.17 8.62
CA ARG A 61 12.02 -13.43 7.62
C ARG A 61 12.78 -12.15 7.31
N PHE A 62 13.97 -12.32 6.76
CA PHE A 62 14.70 -11.23 6.15
C PHE A 62 14.06 -10.83 4.82
N GLY A 63 14.05 -9.53 4.56
CA GLY A 63 13.49 -8.95 3.35
C GLY A 63 13.47 -7.43 3.42
N ASN A 64 12.90 -6.86 2.39
CA ASN A 64 12.66 -5.43 2.29
C ASN A 64 11.16 -5.15 2.23
N SER A 65 10.81 -3.87 2.24
CA SER A 65 9.46 -3.40 1.93
C SER A 65 9.53 -2.35 0.82
N VAL A 66 8.60 -2.43 -0.13
CA VAL A 66 8.42 -1.45 -1.19
C VAL A 66 6.95 -1.06 -1.22
N PRO A 67 6.60 0.14 -0.75
CA PRO A 67 5.33 0.78 -1.06
C PRO A 67 5.07 0.81 -2.58
N VAL A 68 3.91 0.34 -2.98
CA VAL A 68 3.44 0.32 -4.36
C VAL A 68 2.10 1.04 -4.42
N ILE A 69 1.96 1.95 -5.39
CA ILE A 69 0.67 2.52 -5.78
C ILE A 69 0.21 1.85 -7.06
N ALA A 70 -1.02 1.36 -7.06
CA ALA A 70 -1.61 0.66 -8.20
C ALA A 70 -3.02 1.15 -8.51
N ASP A 71 -3.44 0.93 -9.76
CA ASP A 71 -4.79 1.23 -10.23
C ASP A 71 -5.83 0.21 -9.68
N PRO A 72 -7.13 0.39 -9.95
CA PRO A 72 -8.19 -0.54 -9.55
C PRO A 72 -8.04 -1.98 -10.06
N THR A 73 -7.31 -2.18 -11.16
CA THR A 73 -7.04 -3.51 -11.74
C THR A 73 -5.89 -4.23 -11.02
N GLY A 74 -5.16 -3.51 -10.17
CA GLY A 74 -3.94 -3.96 -9.51
C GLY A 74 -2.69 -3.75 -10.36
N PHE A 75 -2.76 -2.97 -11.44
CA PHE A 75 -1.59 -2.62 -12.22
C PHE A 75 -0.77 -1.55 -11.48
N PRO A 76 0.53 -1.79 -11.23
CA PRO A 76 1.37 -0.84 -10.51
C PRO A 76 1.62 0.41 -11.36
N LEU A 77 1.26 1.56 -10.80
CA LEU A 77 1.48 2.89 -11.39
C LEU A 77 2.81 3.48 -10.91
N TRP A 78 3.21 3.17 -9.67
CA TRP A 78 4.44 3.67 -9.06
C TRP A 78 4.94 2.75 -7.95
N THR A 79 6.25 2.74 -7.73
CA THR A 79 6.93 2.02 -6.62
C THR A 79 7.92 2.93 -5.93
N SER A 80 8.00 2.88 -4.60
CA SER A 80 9.00 3.64 -3.85
C SER A 80 10.41 3.05 -3.98
N PRO A 81 11.45 3.79 -3.55
CA PRO A 81 12.71 3.18 -3.16
C PRO A 81 12.50 2.08 -2.11
N VAL A 82 13.47 1.17 -2.04
CA VAL A 82 13.44 0.02 -1.14
C VAL A 82 13.69 0.45 0.31
N GLU A 83 12.80 0.03 1.21
CA GLU A 83 12.93 0.22 2.65
C GLU A 83 13.40 -1.06 3.37
N PRO A 84 14.10 -0.94 4.51
CA PRO A 84 14.42 -2.09 5.35
C PRO A 84 13.16 -2.88 5.76
N GLY A 85 13.26 -4.21 5.82
CA GLY A 85 12.11 -5.08 6.15
C GLY A 85 11.53 -4.90 7.55
N SER A 86 12.26 -4.22 8.46
CA SER A 86 11.75 -3.84 9.78
C SER A 86 10.90 -2.55 9.75
N THR A 87 10.95 -1.76 8.66
CA THR A 87 10.17 -0.54 8.51
C THR A 87 8.68 -0.86 8.43
N HIS A 88 7.87 -0.18 9.24
CA HIS A 88 6.42 -0.29 9.17
C HIS A 88 5.89 0.30 7.86
N ASP A 89 4.92 -0.37 7.24
CA ASP A 89 4.34 0.03 5.94
C ASP A 89 3.89 1.52 5.93
N ILE A 90 3.21 1.98 7.00
CA ILE A 90 2.83 3.39 7.15
C ILE A 90 4.02 4.36 7.23
N THR A 91 5.13 3.94 7.81
CA THR A 91 6.33 4.78 7.92
C THR A 91 6.96 4.97 6.54
N ALA A 92 7.06 3.89 5.77
CA ALA A 92 7.53 3.93 4.39
C ALA A 92 6.61 4.80 3.52
N ALA A 93 5.29 4.66 3.63
CA ALA A 93 4.37 5.51 2.88
C ALA A 93 4.46 6.99 3.27
N ARG A 94 4.67 7.31 4.55
CA ARG A 94 4.85 8.71 4.99
C ARG A 94 6.12 9.34 4.43
N ALA A 95 7.20 8.56 4.32
CA ALA A 95 8.45 9.01 3.74
C ALA A 95 8.32 9.28 2.23
N HIS A 96 7.60 8.44 1.49
CA HIS A 96 7.72 8.41 0.03
C HIS A 96 6.51 8.90 -0.75
N CYS A 97 5.28 8.70 -0.26
CA CYS A 97 4.10 8.94 -1.10
C CYS A 97 2.92 9.67 -0.43
N SER A 98 2.82 9.68 0.89
CA SER A 98 1.65 10.24 1.59
C SER A 98 1.43 11.72 1.26
N GLY A 99 2.51 12.51 1.20
CA GLY A 99 2.43 13.93 0.84
C GLY A 99 1.87 14.20 -0.55
N ALA A 100 2.11 13.29 -1.51
CA ALA A 100 1.58 13.39 -2.87
C ALA A 100 0.17 12.82 -2.99
N LEU A 101 -0.20 11.85 -2.13
CA LEU A 101 -1.55 11.27 -2.12
C LEU A 101 -2.61 12.21 -1.54
N TYR A 102 -2.27 13.05 -0.56
CA TYR A 102 -3.27 13.92 0.07
C TYR A 102 -3.91 14.95 -0.88
N PRO A 103 -3.16 15.69 -1.71
CA PRO A 103 -3.77 16.63 -2.66
C PRO A 103 -4.66 15.95 -3.69
N VAL A 104 -4.32 14.72 -4.08
CA VAL A 104 -5.05 13.93 -5.06
C VAL A 104 -6.35 13.41 -4.47
N ALA A 105 -6.31 12.96 -3.22
CA ALA A 105 -7.52 12.59 -2.50
C ALA A 105 -8.42 13.78 -2.20
N ALA A 106 -7.85 14.96 -1.90
CA ALA A 106 -8.62 16.19 -1.75
C ALA A 106 -9.35 16.61 -3.05
N LYS A 107 -8.85 16.17 -4.22
CA LYS A 107 -9.50 16.35 -5.52
C LYS A 107 -10.48 15.23 -5.89
N GLY A 108 -10.75 14.31 -4.97
CA GLY A 108 -11.75 13.25 -5.15
C GLY A 108 -11.20 11.92 -5.66
N LEU A 109 -9.88 11.71 -5.67
CA LEU A 109 -9.27 10.41 -5.98
C LEU A 109 -8.76 9.72 -4.70
N PRO A 110 -9.61 8.95 -3.99
CA PRO A 110 -9.23 8.30 -2.74
C PRO A 110 -8.23 7.16 -2.97
N THR A 111 -7.51 6.79 -1.91
CA THR A 111 -6.60 5.64 -1.89
C THR A 111 -7.11 4.57 -0.92
N LEU A 112 -7.15 3.32 -1.33
CA LEU A 112 -7.47 2.16 -0.49
C LEU A 112 -6.16 1.51 -0.04
N ALA A 113 -6.05 1.17 1.25
CA ALA A 113 -4.84 0.58 1.82
C ALA A 113 -5.16 -0.53 2.81
N ASP A 114 -4.19 -1.39 3.11
CA ASP A 114 -4.36 -2.43 4.14
C ASP A 114 -4.35 -1.84 5.57
N MET A 115 -4.65 -2.67 6.58
CA MET A 115 -4.65 -2.24 7.98
C MET A 115 -3.28 -1.78 8.50
N GLY A 116 -2.19 -2.14 7.82
CA GLY A 116 -0.83 -1.68 8.15
C GLY A 116 -0.66 -0.16 7.94
N TYR A 117 -1.57 0.47 7.20
CA TYR A 117 -1.62 1.92 6.97
C TYR A 117 -2.57 2.66 7.92
N GLN A 118 -2.93 2.06 9.06
CA GLN A 118 -3.76 2.73 10.06
C GLN A 118 -3.12 4.04 10.54
N GLY A 119 -3.84 5.15 10.36
CA GLY A 119 -3.36 6.50 10.67
C GLY A 119 -2.63 7.19 9.50
N ALA A 120 -2.79 6.69 8.27
CA ALA A 120 -2.21 7.30 7.07
C ALA A 120 -2.77 8.69 6.75
N GLY A 121 -3.94 9.06 7.28
CA GLY A 121 -4.48 10.41 7.16
C GLY A 121 -5.57 10.55 6.11
N ILE A 122 -5.76 11.78 5.61
CA ILE A 122 -6.90 12.15 4.77
C ILE A 122 -6.90 11.34 3.47
N GLY A 123 -8.06 10.79 3.11
CA GLY A 123 -8.28 10.17 1.80
C GLY A 123 -7.62 8.81 1.61
N VAL A 124 -6.96 8.26 2.63
CA VAL A 124 -6.48 6.88 2.67
C VAL A 124 -7.43 6.04 3.50
N HIS A 125 -8.25 5.23 2.85
CA HIS A 125 -9.23 4.38 3.49
C HIS A 125 -8.67 2.99 3.74
N ILE A 126 -8.85 2.51 4.97
CA ILE A 126 -8.46 1.17 5.38
C ILE A 126 -9.68 0.35 5.79
N PRO A 127 -9.66 -0.99 5.61
CA PRO A 127 -10.73 -1.85 6.11
C PRO A 127 -10.94 -1.65 7.62
N PHE A 128 -12.18 -1.42 8.03
CA PHE A 128 -12.55 -1.27 9.43
C PHE A 128 -12.55 -2.62 10.16
N LYS A 129 -11.91 -2.68 11.32
CA LYS A 129 -11.88 -3.88 12.18
C LYS A 129 -12.74 -3.67 13.43
N SER A 130 -13.99 -4.11 13.39
CA SER A 130 -14.88 -4.16 14.57
C SER A 130 -15.36 -5.59 14.86
N SER A 131 -15.53 -5.91 16.15
CA SER A 131 -16.13 -7.15 16.65
C SER A 131 -17.66 -7.09 16.77
N ARG A 132 -18.27 -5.92 16.52
CA ARG A 132 -19.73 -5.70 16.55
C ARG A 132 -20.12 -4.92 15.30
N LEU A 133 -20.41 -5.67 14.23
CA LEU A 133 -20.93 -5.13 12.99
C LEU A 133 -22.44 -5.38 12.93
N GLY A 134 -23.17 -4.45 12.33
CA GLY A 134 -24.58 -4.65 11.95
C GLY A 134 -24.73 -5.81 10.98
N ALA A 135 -25.98 -6.24 10.72
CA ALA A 135 -26.27 -7.34 9.80
C ALA A 135 -25.71 -7.15 8.39
N ASP A 136 -25.65 -5.90 7.95
CA ASP A 136 -25.08 -5.38 6.73
C ASP A 136 -23.56 -5.51 6.63
N ASN A 137 -22.83 -5.29 7.73
CA ASN A 137 -21.36 -5.20 7.69
C ASN A 137 -20.65 -6.48 8.16
N ARG A 138 -21.38 -7.47 8.69
CA ARG A 138 -20.85 -8.80 9.08
C ARG A 138 -20.04 -9.56 7.99
N PRO A 139 -20.28 -9.44 6.66
CA PRO A 139 -19.51 -10.17 5.66
C PRO A 139 -18.06 -9.67 5.47
N TYR A 140 -17.71 -8.49 5.99
CA TYR A 140 -16.42 -7.83 5.71
C TYR A 140 -15.31 -8.15 6.74
N VAL A 141 -15.58 -9.03 7.70
CA VAL A 141 -14.59 -9.49 8.68
C VAL A 141 -13.66 -10.51 8.02
N LYS A 142 -12.45 -10.05 7.66
CA LYS A 142 -11.33 -10.86 7.15
C LYS A 142 -11.63 -11.64 5.86
N GLN A 143 -11.74 -10.95 4.73
CA GLN A 143 -11.37 -11.57 3.45
C GLN A 143 -9.86 -11.43 3.26
N LYS A 144 -9.12 -12.47 3.61
CA LYS A 144 -7.68 -12.57 3.36
C LYS A 144 -7.48 -12.63 1.83
N GLY A 145 -7.09 -11.50 1.21
CA GLY A 145 -6.54 -11.49 -0.15
C GLY A 145 -7.39 -10.86 -1.27
N ARG A 146 -8.48 -10.15 -0.98
CA ARG A 146 -9.19 -9.35 -1.99
C ARG A 146 -9.93 -8.20 -1.29
N ILE A 147 -9.64 -6.96 -1.66
CA ILE A 147 -10.42 -5.80 -1.21
C ILE A 147 -11.79 -5.91 -1.91
N PRO A 148 -12.91 -6.07 -1.19
CA PRO A 148 -14.21 -6.05 -1.81
C PRO A 148 -14.56 -4.61 -2.20
N VAL A 149 -14.74 -4.37 -3.50
CA VAL A 149 -15.25 -3.11 -4.04
C VAL A 149 -16.78 -3.14 -4.09
N SER A 150 -17.44 -2.69 -3.03
CA SER A 150 -18.85 -2.33 -3.10
C SER A 150 -18.97 -0.80 -3.20
N PRO A 151 -19.67 -0.24 -4.21
CA PRO A 151 -19.86 1.21 -4.40
C PRO A 151 -20.63 1.91 -3.27
N SER A 152 -21.21 1.15 -2.33
CA SER A 152 -22.16 1.66 -1.35
C SER A 152 -21.54 2.35 -0.13
N PHE A 153 -20.22 2.55 -0.08
CA PHE A 153 -19.57 3.26 1.03
C PHE A 153 -18.77 4.46 0.50
N MET A 154 -19.50 5.40 -0.07
CA MET A 154 -19.00 6.69 -0.56
C MET A 154 -19.83 7.85 0.01
N VAL A 155 -20.41 7.73 1.22
CA VAL A 155 -21.01 8.84 1.97
C VAL A 155 -20.94 8.56 3.48
N GLU A 156 -20.57 9.62 4.21
CA GLU A 156 -20.37 9.84 5.66
C GLU A 156 -19.08 9.30 6.33
#